data_AF-A0A843LEB0-F1
#
_entry.id   AF-A0A843LEB0-F1
#
_cell.length_a   1.000
_cell.length_b   1.000
_cell.length_c   1.000
_cell.angle_alpha   90.00
_cell.angle_beta   90.00
_cell.angle_gamma   90.00
#
_symmetry.space_group_name_H-M   'P 1'
#
loop_
_entity.id
_entity.type
_entity.pdbx_description
1 polymer ?
#
loop_
_entity_poly.entity_id
_entity_poly.type
_entity_poly.pdbx_seq_one_letter_code
_entity_poly.pdbx_strand_id
1 'polypeptide(L)'
;MLENPLKDWEIKRKRLVVQRVLQAGLDFTLENVPAIVREMSYKVQREKNPGDCPLYSTKPCHGEVLDLNCFLCACPNYLSEKKDEQGEFTGGCSVNCKSGKWIVNYPSPAGKVWSCEGCSGFHRGVVVEEYLKTHISQYSFLAESLKK
;
A
#
# COMPACT_ATOMS: atom_id res chain seq x y z
N MET A 1 21.73 4.52 -13.44
CA MET A 1 20.92 3.55 -12.67
C MET A 1 19.59 3.41 -13.40
N LEU A 2 19.10 2.20 -13.66
CA LEU A 2 17.73 2.00 -14.17
C LEU A 2 16.76 2.52 -13.09
N GLU A 3 15.90 3.45 -13.46
CA GLU A 3 14.80 3.94 -12.62
C GLU A 3 13.89 2.73 -12.27
N ASN A 4 13.56 2.55 -10.98
CA ASN A 4 12.69 1.45 -10.54
C ASN A 4 11.28 2.00 -10.28
N PRO A 5 10.39 2.01 -11.29
CA PRO A 5 9.06 2.59 -11.15
C PRO A 5 8.21 1.90 -10.09
N LEU A 6 8.46 0.61 -9.82
CA LEU A 6 7.74 -0.14 -8.80
C LEU A 6 8.14 0.31 -7.39
N LYS A 7 9.44 0.54 -7.18
CA LYS A 7 9.93 1.05 -5.89
C LYS A 7 9.48 2.50 -5.67
N ASP A 8 9.52 3.31 -6.72
CA ASP A 8 9.06 4.69 -6.63
C ASP A 8 7.57 4.77 -6.30
N TRP A 9 6.74 3.92 -6.91
CA TRP A 9 5.33 3.82 -6.57
C TRP A 9 5.11 3.39 -5.11
N GLU A 10 5.83 2.36 -4.64
CA GLU A 10 5.76 1.86 -3.26
C GLU A 10 6.10 2.97 -2.25
N ILE A 11 7.19 3.71 -2.48
CA ILE A 11 7.62 4.82 -1.64
C ILE A 11 6.58 5.95 -1.66
N LYS A 12 6.14 6.37 -2.85
CA LYS A 12 5.12 7.44 -2.99
C LYS A 12 3.83 7.05 -2.27
N ARG A 13 3.38 5.80 -2.40
CA ARG A 13 2.17 5.32 -1.74
C ARG A 13 2.32 5.26 -0.23
N LYS A 14 3.46 4.78 0.29
CA LYS A 14 3.74 4.75 1.73
C LYS A 14 3.80 6.17 2.32
N ARG A 15 4.40 7.13 1.62
CA ARG A 15 4.43 8.53 2.06
C ARG A 15 3.04 9.15 2.05
N LEU A 16 2.24 8.89 1.01
CA LEU A 16 0.87 9.39 0.91
C LEU A 16 0.01 8.95 2.09
N VAL A 17 0.01 7.65 2.44
CA VAL A 17 -0.80 7.16 3.58
C VAL A 17 -0.37 7.81 4.89
N VAL A 18 0.93 8.04 5.10
CA VAL A 18 1.44 8.74 6.28
C VAL A 18 0.99 10.20 6.29
N GLN A 19 1.07 10.89 5.16
CA GLN A 19 0.60 12.27 5.04
C GLN A 19 -0.90 12.40 5.34
N ARG A 20 -1.73 11.45 4.90
CA ARG A 20 -3.17 11.48 5.20
C ARG A 20 -3.47 11.28 6.68
N VAL A 21 -2.73 10.42 7.36
CA VAL A 21 -2.83 10.27 8.83
C VAL A 21 -2.46 11.58 9.52
N LEU A 22 -1.36 12.23 9.13
CA LEU A 22 -0.94 13.50 9.71
C LEU A 22 -1.95 14.63 9.45
N GLN A 23 -2.51 14.71 8.24
CA GLN A 23 -3.53 15.70 7.88
C GLN A 23 -4.85 15.51 8.64
N ALA A 24 -5.14 14.27 9.08
CA ALA A 24 -6.27 13.99 9.96
C ALA A 24 -6.00 14.40 11.43
N GLY A 25 -4.83 14.97 11.73
CA GLY A 25 -4.45 15.39 13.08
C GLY A 25 -4.00 14.24 13.99
N LEU A 26 -3.69 13.08 13.40
CA LEU A 26 -3.23 11.89 14.13
C LEU A 26 -1.70 11.79 14.08
N ASP A 27 -1.13 11.18 15.11
CA ASP A 27 0.25 10.74 15.13
C ASP A 27 0.36 9.21 15.14
N PHE A 28 1.57 8.70 14.93
CA PHE A 28 1.85 7.26 14.94
C PHE A 28 2.25 6.81 16.35
N THR A 29 1.26 6.74 17.24
CA THR A 29 1.35 6.14 18.58
C THR A 29 0.49 4.89 18.68
N LEU A 30 0.78 4.00 19.63
CA LEU A 30 -0.02 2.78 19.84
C LEU A 30 -1.48 3.11 20.19
N GLU A 31 -1.71 4.18 20.94
CA GLU A 31 -3.05 4.68 21.31
C GLU A 31 -3.87 5.10 20.10
N ASN A 32 -3.22 5.71 19.09
CA ASN A 32 -3.88 6.18 17.88
C ASN A 32 -4.11 5.09 16.82
N VAL A 33 -3.60 3.86 16.99
CA VAL A 33 -3.75 2.78 15.99
C VAL A 33 -5.22 2.57 15.57
N PRO A 34 -6.20 2.44 16.49
CA PRO A 34 -7.61 2.28 16.09
C PRO A 34 -8.14 3.48 15.29
N ALA A 35 -7.69 4.70 15.60
CA ALA A 35 -8.07 5.90 14.86
C ALA A 35 -7.44 5.92 13.46
N ILE A 36 -6.17 5.53 13.34
CA ILE A 36 -5.46 5.39 12.05
C ILE A 36 -6.18 4.38 11.16
N VAL A 37 -6.55 3.21 11.70
CA VAL A 37 -7.25 2.17 10.94
C VAL A 37 -8.58 2.70 10.40
N ARG A 38 -9.38 3.38 11.23
CA ARG A 38 -10.65 3.98 10.80
C ARG A 38 -10.46 5.06 9.74
N GLU A 39 -9.52 5.98 9.98
CA GLU A 39 -9.21 7.08 9.06
C GLU A 39 -8.77 6.57 7.69
N MET A 40 -8.04 5.45 7.67
CA MET A 40 -7.50 4.86 6.45
C MET A 40 -8.41 3.81 5.81
N SER A 41 -9.64 3.66 6.30
CA SER A 41 -10.66 2.85 5.64
C SER A 41 -10.95 3.38 4.23
N TYR A 42 -11.28 2.48 3.31
CA TYR A 42 -11.60 2.83 1.93
C TYR A 42 -12.72 3.88 1.85
N LYS A 43 -13.74 3.74 2.69
CA LYS A 43 -14.87 4.68 2.73
C LYS A 43 -14.39 6.10 3.06
N VAL A 44 -13.64 6.26 4.16
CA VAL A 44 -13.14 7.57 4.60
C VAL A 44 -12.18 8.16 3.57
N GLN A 45 -11.25 7.37 3.04
CA GLN A 45 -10.28 7.85 2.06
C GLN A 45 -10.93 8.23 0.73
N ARG A 46 -11.93 7.48 0.27
CA ARG A 46 -12.72 7.83 -0.93
C ARG A 46 -13.46 9.16 -0.76
N GLU A 47 -14.05 9.38 0.41
CA GLU A 47 -14.82 10.59 0.71
C GLU A 47 -13.91 11.82 0.88
N LYS A 48 -12.82 11.70 1.64
CA LYS A 48 -11.92 12.83 1.95
C LYS A 48 -10.87 13.10 0.87
N ASN A 49 -10.36 12.04 0.22
CA ASN A 49 -9.23 12.11 -0.70
C ASN A 49 -9.51 11.39 -2.03
N PRO A 50 -10.58 11.74 -2.78
CA PRO A 50 -10.98 11.01 -3.99
C PRO A 50 -9.91 10.97 -5.09
N GLY A 51 -8.98 11.94 -5.11
CA GLY A 51 -7.88 12.02 -6.08
C GLY A 51 -6.68 11.10 -5.78
N ASP A 52 -6.62 10.49 -4.60
CA ASP A 52 -5.44 9.70 -4.16
C ASP A 52 -5.37 8.30 -4.77
N CYS A 53 -6.46 7.84 -5.38
CA CYS A 53 -6.53 6.53 -6.00
C CYS A 53 -7.52 6.56 -7.17
N PRO A 54 -7.13 6.12 -8.38
CA PRO A 54 -8.06 6.05 -9.50
C PRO A 54 -9.27 5.17 -9.21
N LEU A 55 -9.12 4.16 -8.34
CA LEU A 55 -10.17 3.21 -7.99
C LEU A 55 -11.24 3.80 -7.05
N TYR A 56 -11.05 4.98 -6.47
CA TYR A 56 -12.09 5.68 -5.69
C TYR A 56 -13.25 6.19 -6.56
N SER A 57 -13.01 6.40 -7.86
CA SER A 57 -14.02 6.80 -8.83
C SER A 57 -14.82 5.63 -9.41
N THR A 58 -14.39 4.38 -9.15
CA THR A 58 -14.98 3.17 -9.74
C THR A 58 -15.43 2.19 -8.65
N LYS A 59 -15.27 0.88 -8.89
CA LYS A 59 -15.55 -0.17 -7.92
C LYS A 59 -14.35 -0.34 -6.96
N PRO A 60 -14.59 -0.70 -5.68
CA PRO A 60 -13.50 -0.98 -4.76
C PRO A 60 -12.57 -2.07 -5.28
N CYS A 61 -11.27 -1.91 -5.07
CA CYS A 61 -10.23 -2.83 -5.56
C CYS A 61 -10.40 -4.26 -5.03
N HIS A 62 -10.94 -4.39 -3.80
CA HIS A 62 -11.23 -5.67 -3.16
C HIS A 62 -12.67 -5.66 -2.64
N GLY A 63 -13.65 -5.65 -3.54
CA GLY A 63 -15.07 -5.52 -3.20
C GLY A 63 -15.62 -6.57 -2.23
N GLU A 64 -14.95 -7.72 -2.11
CA GLU A 64 -15.30 -8.80 -1.16
C GLU A 64 -14.83 -8.54 0.28
N VAL A 65 -14.03 -7.49 0.51
CA VAL A 65 -13.51 -7.14 1.83
C VAL A 65 -14.44 -6.12 2.50
N LEU A 66 -15.25 -6.60 3.44
CA LEU A 66 -16.23 -5.78 4.17
C LEU A 66 -15.61 -4.56 4.87
N ASP A 67 -14.43 -4.75 5.47
CA ASP A 67 -13.67 -3.69 6.16
C ASP A 67 -12.40 -3.34 5.37
N LEU A 68 -12.60 -2.93 4.11
CA LEU A 68 -11.52 -2.58 3.20
C LEU A 68 -10.73 -1.39 3.73
N ASN A 69 -9.43 -1.60 3.92
CA ASN A 69 -8.48 -0.61 4.42
C ASN A 69 -7.40 -0.29 3.38
N CYS A 70 -7.02 0.98 3.28
CA CYS A 70 -6.07 1.48 2.30
C CYS A 70 -4.65 1.71 2.87
N PHE A 71 -4.43 1.56 4.17
CA PHE A 71 -3.14 1.85 4.82
C PHE A 71 -2.00 1.02 4.23
N LEU A 72 -2.18 -0.30 4.12
CA LEU A 72 -1.20 -1.23 3.56
C LEU A 72 -1.41 -1.52 2.07
N CYS A 73 -1.93 -0.53 1.33
CA CYS A 73 -2.10 -0.66 -0.13
C CYS A 73 -0.76 -0.88 -0.84
N ALA A 74 0.32 -0.26 -0.33
CA ALA A 74 1.67 -0.74 -0.61
C ALA A 74 1.95 -1.95 0.30
N CYS A 75 1.73 -3.15 -0.24
CA CYS A 75 1.83 -4.40 0.50
C CYS A 75 3.25 -4.57 1.10
N PRO A 76 3.39 -4.86 2.41
CA PRO A 76 4.70 -5.09 3.04
C PRO A 76 5.49 -6.27 2.47
N ASN A 77 4.80 -7.20 1.81
CA ASN A 77 5.39 -8.38 1.19
C ASN A 77 5.67 -8.21 -0.31
N TYR A 78 5.46 -7.02 -0.87
CA TYR A 78 5.79 -6.75 -2.27
C TYR A 78 7.30 -6.60 -2.46
N LEU A 79 7.85 -7.28 -3.45
CA LEU A 79 9.28 -7.23 -3.76
C LEU A 79 9.53 -6.34 -4.98
N SER A 80 9.45 -5.02 -4.82
CA SER A 80 9.63 -4.05 -5.91
C SER A 80 11.02 -4.09 -6.58
N GLU A 81 12.03 -4.63 -5.91
CA GLU A 81 13.38 -4.78 -6.46
C GLU A 81 13.59 -6.12 -7.17
N LYS A 82 12.60 -7.02 -7.17
CA LYS A 82 12.71 -8.30 -7.88
C LYS A 82 12.81 -8.05 -9.39
N LYS A 83 13.83 -8.66 -9.98
CA LYS A 83 14.10 -8.63 -11.42
C LYS A 83 13.86 -9.99 -12.06
N ASP A 84 13.58 -9.98 -13.36
CA ASP A 84 13.62 -11.19 -14.18
C ASP A 84 15.05 -11.54 -14.63
N GLU A 85 15.16 -12.60 -15.43
CA GLU A 85 16.43 -13.11 -15.97
C GLU A 85 17.13 -12.09 -16.89
N GLN A 86 16.38 -11.13 -17.44
CA GLN A 86 16.89 -10.07 -18.29
C GLN A 86 17.34 -8.84 -17.48
N GLY A 87 17.15 -8.86 -16.16
CA GLY A 87 17.54 -7.78 -15.25
C GLY A 87 16.51 -6.65 -15.12
N GLU A 88 15.30 -6.85 -15.65
CA GLU A 88 14.22 -5.86 -15.63
C GLU A 88 13.34 -6.01 -14.39
N PHE A 89 12.91 -4.89 -13.79
CA PHE A 89 12.09 -4.91 -12.58
C PHE A 89 10.68 -5.41 -12.87
N THR A 90 10.33 -6.55 -12.28
CA THR A 90 9.02 -7.20 -12.47
C THR A 90 8.16 -7.15 -11.22
N GLY A 91 8.75 -6.89 -10.05
CA GLY A 91 8.06 -7.04 -8.78
C GLY A 91 7.91 -8.51 -8.37
N GLY A 92 7.31 -8.75 -7.21
CA GLY A 92 7.08 -10.10 -6.70
C GLY A 92 6.39 -10.12 -5.35
N CYS A 93 6.30 -11.31 -4.75
CA CYS A 93 5.74 -11.52 -3.42
C CYS A 93 6.70 -12.34 -2.55
N SER A 94 7.10 -11.81 -1.40
CA SER A 94 8.00 -12.51 -0.46
C SER A 94 7.39 -13.75 0.17
N VAL A 95 6.06 -13.83 0.23
CA VAL A 95 5.31 -14.94 0.83
C VAL A 95 4.62 -15.84 -0.20
N ASN A 96 4.90 -15.66 -1.50
CA ASN A 96 4.33 -16.45 -2.59
C ASN A 96 2.80 -16.61 -2.50
N CYS A 97 2.08 -15.51 -2.24
CA CYS A 97 0.62 -15.54 -2.10
C CYS A 97 -0.03 -16.08 -3.39
N LYS A 98 -0.85 -17.13 -3.26
CA LYS A 98 -1.50 -17.81 -4.39
C LYS A 98 -2.47 -16.93 -5.19
N SER A 99 -2.94 -15.82 -4.60
CA SER A 99 -3.85 -14.87 -5.24
C SER A 99 -3.14 -13.76 -6.01
N GLY A 100 -1.81 -13.67 -5.93
CA GLY A 100 -1.03 -12.77 -6.77
C GLY A 100 -0.97 -13.29 -8.21
N LYS A 101 -0.92 -12.37 -9.17
CA LYS A 101 -0.96 -12.69 -10.60
C LYS A 101 0.03 -11.86 -11.39
N TRP A 102 0.55 -12.43 -12.48
CA TRP A 102 1.28 -11.66 -13.48
C TRP A 102 0.29 -10.89 -14.35
N ILE A 103 0.50 -9.59 -14.47
CA ILE A 103 -0.10 -8.79 -15.55
C ILE A 103 0.90 -8.83 -16.69
N VAL A 104 0.49 -9.42 -17.82
CA VAL A 104 1.27 -9.47 -19.07
C VAL A 104 0.88 -8.31 -19.98
N ASN A 105 1.73 -8.00 -20.97
CA ASN A 105 1.60 -6.83 -21.84
C ASN A 105 1.53 -5.52 -21.04
N TYR A 106 2.21 -5.48 -19.89
CA TYR A 106 2.33 -4.28 -19.10
C TYR A 106 3.33 -3.34 -19.79
N PRO A 107 3.10 -2.02 -19.83
CA PRO A 107 4.01 -1.05 -20.44
C PRO A 107 5.26 -0.84 -19.57
N SER A 108 6.07 -1.89 -19.42
CA SER A 108 7.40 -1.91 -18.82
C SER A 108 8.37 -2.66 -19.73
N PRO A 109 9.69 -2.46 -19.61
CA PRO A 109 10.68 -3.21 -20.39
C PRO A 109 10.55 -4.73 -20.26
N ALA A 110 10.16 -5.23 -19.08
CA ALA A 110 9.90 -6.66 -18.84
C ALA A 110 8.65 -7.19 -19.56
N GLY A 111 7.77 -6.32 -20.07
CA GLY A 111 6.47 -6.69 -20.65
C GLY A 111 5.48 -7.30 -19.66
N LYS A 112 5.84 -7.38 -18.37
CA LYS A 112 5.02 -7.94 -17.30
C LYS A 112 5.32 -7.28 -15.95
N VAL A 113 4.35 -7.33 -15.04
CA VAL A 113 4.52 -6.91 -13.65
C VAL A 113 3.73 -7.82 -12.71
N TRP A 114 4.25 -8.05 -11.51
CA TRP A 114 3.54 -8.76 -10.46
C TRP A 114 2.45 -7.86 -9.86
N SER A 115 1.23 -8.36 -9.80
CA SER A 115 0.07 -7.68 -9.23
C SER A 115 -0.47 -8.42 -8.01
N CYS A 116 -0.76 -7.64 -6.97
CA CYS A 116 -1.40 -8.09 -5.74
C CYS A 116 -2.92 -7.84 -5.73
N GLU A 117 -3.54 -7.46 -6.85
CA GLU A 117 -4.97 -7.12 -6.92
C GLU A 117 -5.89 -8.26 -6.45
N GLY A 118 -5.47 -9.52 -6.58
CA GLY A 118 -6.23 -10.67 -6.06
C GLY A 118 -6.07 -10.91 -4.56
N CYS A 119 -5.16 -10.21 -3.89
CA CYS A 119 -4.82 -10.44 -2.48
C CYS A 119 -5.65 -9.52 -1.57
N SER A 120 -6.39 -10.09 -0.62
CA SER A 120 -7.17 -9.30 0.36
C SER A 120 -6.52 -9.18 1.74
N GLY A 121 -5.42 -9.90 2.00
CA GLY A 121 -4.89 -10.10 3.36
C GLY A 121 -4.57 -8.80 4.10
N PHE A 122 -3.78 -7.92 3.48
CA PHE A 122 -3.36 -6.64 4.06
C PHE A 122 -4.41 -5.52 3.95
N HIS A 123 -5.58 -5.84 3.43
CA HIS A 123 -6.65 -4.89 3.17
C HIS A 123 -7.78 -4.99 4.19
N ARG A 124 -7.64 -5.82 5.24
CA ARG A 124 -8.58 -5.91 6.36
C ARG A 124 -8.13 -5.01 7.50
N GLY A 125 -9.02 -4.21 8.08
CA GLY A 125 -8.68 -3.32 9.19
C GLY A 125 -7.98 -4.02 10.36
N VAL A 126 -8.43 -5.21 10.73
CA VAL A 126 -7.79 -6.03 11.79
C VAL A 126 -6.33 -6.39 11.50
N VAL A 127 -5.99 -6.68 10.23
CA VAL A 127 -4.61 -7.01 9.83
C VAL A 127 -3.75 -5.74 9.82
N VAL A 128 -4.33 -4.61 9.39
CA VAL A 128 -3.65 -3.31 9.47
C VAL A 128 -3.36 -2.94 10.91
N GLU A 129 -4.31 -3.17 11.83
CA GLU A 129 -4.14 -2.92 13.26
C GLU A 129 -2.99 -3.73 13.86
N GLU A 130 -2.97 -5.05 13.64
CA GLU A 130 -1.90 -5.94 14.11
C GLU A 130 -0.53 -5.55 13.53
N TYR A 131 -0.49 -5.21 12.25
CA TYR A 131 0.73 -4.76 11.58
C TYR A 131 1.23 -3.45 12.18
N LEU A 132 0.35 -2.47 12.39
CA LEU A 132 0.70 -1.20 13.00
C LEU A 132 1.22 -1.36 14.43
N LYS A 133 0.59 -2.21 15.25
CA LYS A 133 1.05 -2.49 16.62
C LYS A 133 2.51 -2.97 16.69
N THR A 134 2.97 -3.69 15.67
CA THR A 134 4.33 -4.22 15.58
C THR A 134 5.32 -3.32 14.84
N HIS A 135 4.83 -2.35 14.04
CA HIS A 135 5.66 -1.50 13.17
C HIS A 135 5.49 0.00 13.41
N ILE A 136 4.79 0.42 14.48
CA ILE A 136 4.40 1.82 14.71
C ILE A 136 5.59 2.77 14.71
N SER A 137 6.73 2.35 15.27
CA SER A 137 7.96 3.14 15.34
C SER A 137 8.51 3.50 13.96
N GLN A 138 8.39 2.60 12.98
CA GLN A 138 8.82 2.85 11.60
C GLN A 138 7.99 3.96 10.95
N TYR A 139 6.68 3.97 11.19
CA TYR A 139 5.79 5.01 10.68
C TYR A 139 5.93 6.32 11.44
N SER A 140 6.20 6.27 12.75
CA SER A 140 6.55 7.44 13.56
C SER A 140 7.80 8.14 13.02
N PHE A 141 8.88 7.38 12.76
CA PHE A 141 10.09 7.93 12.15
C PHE A 141 9.84 8.53 10.76
N LEU A 142 9.07 7.83 9.91
CA LEU A 142 8.72 8.34 8.59
C LEU A 142 7.89 9.63 8.70
N ALA A 143 6.92 9.69 9.61
CA ALA A 143 6.12 10.88 9.84
C ALA A 143 6.97 12.08 10.25
N GLU A 144 7.92 11.92 11.17
CA GLU A 144 8.86 12.98 11.55
C GLU A 144 9.72 13.46 10.38
N SER A 145 10.12 12.55 9.47
CA SER A 145 10.87 12.92 8.26
C SER A 145 10.05 13.71 7.24
N LEU A 146 8.71 13.65 7.30
CA LEU A 146 7.79 14.33 6.39
C LEU A 146 7.30 15.69 6.92
N LYS A 147 7.52 15.99 8.20
CA LYS A 147 7.21 17.29 8.82
C LYS A 147 8.27 18.35 8.52
N LYS A 148 9.44 17.94 8.01
CA LYS A 148 10.56 18.81 7.61
C LYS A 148 10.36 19.30 6.18
#